data_AF-A0A2N8EQ66-F1
#
_entry.id   AF-A0A2N8EQ66-F1
#
_cell.length_a   1.000
_cell.length_b   1.000
_cell.length_c   1.000
_cell.angle_alpha   90.00
_cell.angle_beta   90.00
_cell.angle_gamma   90.00
#
_symmetry.space_group_name_H-M   'P 1'
#
loop_
_entity.id
_entity.type
_entity.pdbx_description
1 polymer ?
#
loop_
_entity_poly.entity_id
_entity_poly.type
_entity_poly.pdbx_seq_one_letter_code
_entity_poly.pdbx_strand_id
1 'polypeptide(L)'
;MSSDLWSFSLSTYAQPGVEPACLQLQSAGINVCLLLCGLWLGERGVAFNEYRLQQLRSVAEPWDADVVRPLRALRVNWKVVAADDGELNALREQVKALELEAERHLLVRLERSALSWPQGEATDLSAWLNGVAADAAHLDRDALHQ
;
A
#
# COMPACT_ATOMS: atom_id res chain seq x y z
N MET A 1 -16.03 -7.60 12.89
CA MET A 1 -15.58 -7.24 11.54
C MET A 1 -15.15 -5.79 11.62
N SER A 2 -13.85 -5.53 11.64
CA SER A 2 -13.35 -4.18 11.90
C SER A 2 -13.71 -3.26 10.74
N SER A 3 -14.33 -2.11 11.05
CA SER A 3 -14.95 -1.21 10.07
C SER A 3 -13.95 -0.34 9.31
N ASP A 4 -12.74 -0.17 9.84
CA ASP A 4 -11.70 0.72 9.30
C ASP A 4 -10.68 -0.03 8.43
N LEU A 5 -10.03 0.71 7.53
CA LEU A 5 -9.10 0.14 6.55
C LEU A 5 -7.83 -0.43 7.21
N TRP A 6 -7.39 0.16 8.33
CA TRP A 6 -6.21 -0.33 9.04
C TRP A 6 -6.44 -1.72 9.62
N SER A 7 -7.52 -1.89 10.36
CA SER A 7 -7.85 -3.17 10.97
C SER A 7 -8.18 -4.24 9.91
N PHE A 8 -8.81 -3.84 8.79
CA PHE A 8 -8.95 -4.71 7.61
C PHE A 8 -7.59 -5.15 7.07
N SER A 9 -6.65 -4.22 6.91
CA SER A 9 -5.30 -4.49 6.41
C SER A 9 -4.57 -5.49 7.30
N LEU A 10 -4.63 -5.31 8.63
CA LEU A 10 -4.06 -6.27 9.58
C LEU A 10 -4.67 -7.66 9.45
N SER A 11 -6.00 -7.75 9.35
CA SER A 11 -6.70 -9.03 9.22
C SER A 11 -6.40 -9.74 7.90
N THR A 12 -6.18 -8.96 6.84
CA THR A 12 -5.83 -9.44 5.50
C THR A 12 -4.39 -9.95 5.48
N TYR A 13 -3.45 -9.20 6.05
CA TYR A 13 -2.05 -9.63 6.18
C TYR A 13 -1.87 -10.90 7.00
N ALA A 14 -2.73 -11.12 7.99
CA ALA A 14 -2.70 -12.33 8.81
C ALA A 14 -3.14 -13.61 8.06
N GLN A 15 -3.70 -13.50 6.85
CA GLN A 15 -4.11 -14.65 6.06
C GLN A 15 -2.90 -15.37 5.44
N PRO A 16 -2.92 -16.72 5.38
CA PRO A 16 -1.85 -17.49 4.75
C PRO A 16 -1.63 -17.07 3.29
N GLY A 17 -0.37 -16.77 2.93
CA GLY A 17 0.03 -16.43 1.57
C GLY A 17 -0.13 -14.95 1.19
N VAL A 18 -0.82 -14.14 1.99
CA VAL A 18 -0.99 -12.70 1.69
C VAL A 18 0.30 -11.93 1.89
N GLU A 19 1.01 -12.10 3.01
CA GLU A 19 2.29 -11.43 3.23
C GLU A 19 3.30 -11.70 2.10
N PRO A 20 3.57 -12.95 1.68
CA PRO A 20 4.41 -13.23 0.52
C PRO A 20 3.96 -12.54 -0.77
N ALA A 21 2.65 -12.53 -1.06
CA ALA A 21 2.12 -11.89 -2.25
C ALA A 21 2.29 -10.36 -2.20
N CYS A 22 1.99 -9.73 -1.06
CA CYS A 22 2.22 -8.31 -0.83
C CYS A 22 3.69 -7.94 -0.99
N LEU A 23 4.61 -8.73 -0.46
CA LEU A 23 6.06 -8.51 -0.62
C LEU A 23 6.52 -8.62 -2.07
N GLN A 24 5.98 -9.59 -2.83
CA GLN A 24 6.26 -9.71 -4.27
C GLN A 24 5.78 -8.48 -5.04
N LEU A 25 4.54 -8.06 -4.80
CA LEU A 25 3.97 -6.87 -5.44
C LEU A 25 4.75 -5.61 -5.06
N GLN A 26 5.10 -5.46 -3.78
CA GLN A 26 5.94 -4.37 -3.29
C GLN A 26 7.31 -4.33 -3.97
N SER A 27 7.93 -5.50 -4.21
CA SER A 27 9.19 -5.58 -4.95
C SER A 27 9.05 -5.21 -6.42
N ALA A 28 7.85 -5.36 -6.99
CA ALA A 28 7.48 -4.90 -8.32
C ALA A 28 7.02 -3.42 -8.34
N GLY A 29 7.23 -2.67 -7.25
CA GLY A 29 6.88 -1.24 -7.16
C GLY A 29 5.41 -0.94 -6.88
N ILE A 30 4.57 -1.96 -6.62
CA ILE A 30 3.17 -1.74 -6.27
C ILE A 30 3.08 -1.14 -4.86
N ASN A 31 2.26 -0.10 -4.74
CA ASN A 31 1.87 0.44 -3.44
C ASN A 31 0.90 -0.51 -2.73
N VAL A 32 1.39 -1.24 -1.73
CA VAL A 32 0.58 -2.23 -1.01
C VAL A 32 -0.56 -1.58 -0.20
N CYS A 33 -0.39 -0.35 0.29
CA CYS A 33 -1.48 0.36 0.97
C CYS A 33 -2.65 0.65 0.01
N LEU A 34 -2.33 1.01 -1.24
CA LEU A 34 -3.34 1.23 -2.29
C LEU A 34 -4.02 -0.10 -2.68
N LEU A 35 -3.26 -1.20 -2.76
CA LEU A 35 -3.80 -2.54 -3.02
C LEU A 35 -4.79 -2.97 -1.93
N LEU A 36 -4.41 -2.84 -0.66
CA LEU A 36 -5.28 -3.15 0.48
C LEU A 36 -6.53 -2.26 0.51
N CYS A 37 -6.40 -0.99 0.13
CA CYS A 37 -7.55 -0.09 -0.02
C CYS A 37 -8.51 -0.59 -1.10
N GLY A 38 -8.00 -1.00 -2.28
CA GLY A 38 -8.82 -1.57 -3.35
C GLY A 38 -9.57 -2.83 -2.90
N LEU A 39 -8.88 -3.75 -2.19
CA LEU A 39 -9.50 -4.94 -1.61
C LEU A 39 -10.64 -4.58 -0.64
N TRP A 40 -10.38 -3.65 0.28
CA TRP A 40 -11.36 -3.18 1.26
C TRP A 40 -12.59 -2.52 0.61
N LEU A 41 -12.39 -1.75 -0.46
CA LEU A 41 -13.49 -1.12 -1.21
C LEU A 41 -14.33 -2.15 -1.96
N GLY A 42 -13.70 -3.15 -2.57
CA GLY A 42 -14.38 -4.25 -3.24
C GLY A 42 -15.26 -5.07 -2.29
N GLU A 43 -14.75 -5.41 -1.10
CA GLU A 43 -15.50 -6.11 -0.03
C GLU A 43 -16.69 -5.28 0.48
N ARG A 44 -16.57 -3.95 0.50
CA ARG A 44 -17.65 -3.04 0.90
C ARG A 44 -18.68 -2.77 -0.21
N GLY A 45 -18.50 -3.37 -1.39
CA GLY A 45 -19.40 -3.19 -2.52
C GLY A 45 -19.35 -1.78 -3.13
N VAL A 46 -18.22 -1.09 -3.01
CA VAL A 46 -17.99 0.19 -3.70
C VAL A 46 -17.63 -0.12 -5.15
N ALA A 47 -18.43 0.36 -6.11
CA ALA A 47 -18.17 0.11 -7.52
C ALA A 47 -16.82 0.69 -7.95
N PHE A 48 -16.08 -0.07 -8.74
CA PHE A 48 -14.86 0.43 -9.37
C PHE A 48 -15.21 1.49 -10.40
N ASN A 49 -14.43 2.57 -10.42
CA ASN A 49 -14.34 3.45 -11.59
C ASN A 49 -12.97 4.14 -11.59
N GLU A 50 -12.53 4.51 -12.79
CA GLU A 50 -11.21 5.10 -13.01
C GLU A 50 -11.01 6.41 -12.24
N TYR A 51 -12.08 7.21 -12.10
CA TYR A 51 -12.02 8.48 -11.36
C TYR A 51 -11.72 8.27 -9.88
N ARG A 52 -12.39 7.31 -9.22
CA ARG A 52 -12.16 6.94 -7.81
C ARG A 52 -10.74 6.39 -7.63
N LEU A 53 -10.27 5.56 -8.55
CA LEU A 53 -8.89 5.07 -8.52
C LEU A 53 -7.89 6.23 -8.60
N GLN A 54 -8.09 7.18 -9.52
CA GLN A 54 -7.23 8.35 -9.65
C GLN A 54 -7.26 9.26 -8.41
N GLN A 55 -8.42 9.39 -7.75
CA GLN A 55 -8.50 10.08 -6.47
C GLN A 55 -7.64 9.41 -5.40
N LEU A 56 -7.67 8.09 -5.28
CA LEU A 56 -6.82 7.37 -4.32
C LEU A 56 -5.33 7.51 -4.66
N ARG A 57 -4.97 7.43 -5.95
CA ARG A 57 -3.59 7.64 -6.42
C ARG A 57 -3.06 9.01 -6.05
N SER A 58 -3.84 10.07 -6.30
CA SER A 58 -3.46 11.45 -5.96
C SER A 58 -3.18 11.65 -4.46
N VAL A 59 -3.78 10.81 -3.60
CA VAL A 59 -3.56 10.81 -2.15
C VAL A 59 -2.35 9.96 -1.77
N ALA A 60 -2.15 8.83 -2.45
CA ALA A 60 -1.11 7.86 -2.14
C ALA A 60 0.26 8.26 -2.66
N GLU A 61 0.36 8.69 -3.92
CA GLU A 61 1.63 8.87 -4.61
C GLU A 61 2.58 9.85 -3.91
N PRO A 62 2.16 11.07 -3.50
CA PRO A 62 3.07 12.00 -2.84
C PRO A 62 3.58 11.45 -1.50
N TRP A 63 2.68 10.87 -0.71
CA TRP A 63 3.04 10.33 0.60
C TRP A 63 3.94 9.10 0.49
N ASP A 64 3.67 8.22 -0.46
CA ASP A 64 4.50 7.05 -0.70
C ASP A 64 5.88 7.43 -1.25
N ALA A 65 5.95 8.40 -2.18
CA ALA A 65 7.20 8.90 -2.74
C ALA A 65 8.10 9.58 -1.70
N ASP A 66 7.52 10.45 -0.87
CA ASP A 66 8.30 11.35 -0.01
C ASP A 66 8.54 10.78 1.40
N VAL A 67 7.73 9.80 1.84
CA VAL A 67 7.77 9.27 3.21
C VAL A 67 8.03 7.78 3.23
N VAL A 68 7.16 6.97 2.61
CA VAL A 68 7.22 5.52 2.77
C VAL A 68 8.40 4.89 2.02
N ARG A 69 8.56 5.20 0.72
CA ARG A 69 9.67 4.68 -0.11
C ARG A 69 11.06 5.05 0.45
N PRO A 70 11.33 6.28 0.91
CA PRO A 70 12.62 6.63 1.51
C PRO A 70 12.92 5.84 2.79
N LEU A 71 11.94 5.70 3.70
CA LEU A 71 12.11 4.91 4.93
C LEU A 71 12.39 3.44 4.62
N ARG A 72 11.65 2.89 3.66
CA ARG A 72 11.83 1.51 3.20
C ARG A 72 13.19 1.28 2.57
N ALA A 73 13.62 2.19 1.70
CA ALA A 73 14.94 2.13 1.07
C ALA A 73 16.05 2.14 2.14
N LEU A 74 15.94 3.01 3.14
CA LEU A 74 16.89 3.07 4.25
C LEU A 74 16.95 1.75 5.03
N ARG A 75 15.79 1.19 5.42
CA ARG A 75 15.69 -0.10 6.11
C ARG A 75 16.28 -1.25 5.31
N VAL A 76 16.04 -1.28 3.99
CA VAL A 76 16.55 -2.33 3.09
C VAL A 76 18.06 -2.19 2.92
N ASN A 77 18.56 -0.98 2.66
CA ASN A 77 19.99 -0.72 2.45
C ASN A 77 20.82 -1.05 3.69
N TRP A 78 20.29 -0.81 4.89
CA TRP A 78 20.98 -1.15 6.14
C TRP A 78 20.96 -2.64 6.49
N LYS A 79 20.14 -3.47 5.83
CA LYS A 79 19.92 -4.88 6.23
C LYS A 79 21.21 -5.69 6.36
N VAL A 80 22.15 -5.54 5.41
CA VAL A 80 23.41 -6.30 5.41
C VAL A 80 24.39 -5.75 6.44
N VAL A 81 24.58 -4.43 6.47
CA VAL A 81 25.56 -3.78 7.35
C VAL A 81 25.15 -3.85 8.83
N ALA A 82 23.85 -3.78 9.11
CA ALA A 82 23.31 -3.89 10.47
C ALA A 82 23.44 -5.30 11.07
N ALA A 83 23.79 -6.33 10.27
CA ALA A 83 23.97 -7.68 10.81
C ALA A 83 25.14 -7.77 11.79
N ASP A 84 26.20 -6.97 11.54
CA ASP A 84 27.43 -6.95 12.33
C ASP A 84 27.56 -5.67 13.20
N ASP A 85 26.59 -4.75 13.12
CA ASP A 85 26.54 -3.49 13.86
C ASP A 85 25.23 -3.38 14.66
N GLY A 86 25.32 -3.61 15.98
CA GLY A 86 24.18 -3.59 16.88
C GLY A 86 23.51 -2.22 17.04
N GLU A 87 24.29 -1.13 16.98
CA GLU A 87 23.74 0.23 17.08
C GLU A 87 22.96 0.57 15.80
N LEU A 88 23.52 0.24 14.64
CA LEU A 88 22.83 0.40 13.37
C LEU A 88 21.59 -0.47 13.27
N ASN A 89 21.62 -1.70 13.82
CA ASN A 89 20.44 -2.56 13.87
C ASN A 89 19.32 -1.95 14.74
N ALA A 90 19.67 -1.34 15.88
CA ALA A 90 18.69 -0.64 16.71
C ALA A 90 18.05 0.55 15.97
N LEU A 91 18.83 1.33 15.22
CA LEU A 91 18.31 2.40 14.36
C LEU A 91 17.43 1.84 13.24
N ARG A 92 17.82 0.72 12.62
CA ARG A 92 17.07 0.06 11.56
C ARG A 92 15.68 -0.39 12.04
N GLU A 93 15.56 -0.94 13.25
CA GLU A 93 14.26 -1.31 13.81
C GLU A 93 13.39 -0.08 14.13
N GLN A 94 13.98 1.06 14.53
CA GLN A 94 13.25 2.32 14.65
C GLN A 94 12.73 2.82 13.30
N VAL A 95 13.55 2.75 12.24
CA VAL A 95 13.13 3.09 10.87
C VAL A 95 11.98 2.17 10.40
N LYS A 96 12.06 0.88 10.70
CA LYS A 96 10.99 -0.08 10.40
C LYS A 96 9.68 0.28 11.10
N ALA A 97 9.74 0.66 12.38
CA ALA A 97 8.55 1.11 13.11
C ALA A 97 7.96 2.40 12.51
N LEU A 98 8.82 3.33 12.10
CA LEU A 98 8.40 4.57 11.46
C LEU A 98 7.80 4.34 10.06
N GLU A 99 8.37 3.42 9.26
CA GLU A 99 7.81 2.98 7.98
C GLU A 99 6.38 2.45 8.18
N LEU A 100 6.18 1.56 9.17
CA LEU A 100 4.86 1.00 9.47
C LEU A 100 3.85 2.07 9.91
N GLU A 101 4.24 3.04 10.73
CA GLU A 101 3.35 4.15 11.11
C GLU A 101 3.05 5.05 9.91
N ALA A 102 4.02 5.29 9.02
CA ALA A 102 3.80 6.03 7.79
C ALA A 102 2.81 5.32 6.84
N GLU A 103 2.90 4.00 6.70
CA GLU A 103 1.93 3.18 5.97
C GLU A 103 0.54 3.25 6.62
N ARG A 104 0.46 3.20 7.95
CA ARG A 104 -0.81 3.36 8.68
C ARG A 104 -1.45 4.71 8.40
N HIS A 105 -0.67 5.79 8.42
CA HIS A 105 -1.17 7.12 8.07
C HIS A 105 -1.67 7.21 6.63
N LEU A 106 -1.01 6.52 5.69
CA LEU A 106 -1.47 6.44 4.31
C LEU A 106 -2.84 5.74 4.22
N LEU A 107 -2.99 4.58 4.89
CA LEU A 107 -4.26 3.86 4.93
C LEU A 107 -5.39 4.75 5.51
N VAL A 108 -5.13 5.48 6.60
CA VAL A 108 -6.13 6.41 7.17
C VAL A 108 -6.50 7.52 6.19
N ARG A 109 -5.55 8.05 5.40
CA ARG A 109 -5.83 9.06 4.38
C ARG A 109 -6.68 8.50 3.24
N LEU A 110 -6.36 7.29 2.78
CA LEU A 110 -7.11 6.59 1.74
C LEU A 110 -8.55 6.29 2.19
N GLU A 111 -8.71 5.78 3.41
CA GLU A 111 -10.03 5.55 4.02
C GLU A 111 -10.86 6.83 4.02
N ARG A 112 -10.29 7.95 4.49
CA ARG A 112 -10.98 9.25 4.54
C ARG A 112 -11.46 9.72 3.18
N SER A 113 -10.67 9.53 2.12
CA SER A 113 -11.04 9.91 0.76
C SER A 113 -12.21 9.09 0.21
N ALA A 114 -12.43 7.88 0.73
CA ALA A 114 -13.49 6.98 0.31
C ALA A 114 -14.73 6.97 1.23
N LEU A 115 -14.72 7.68 2.37
CA LEU A 115 -15.80 7.63 3.35
C LEU A 115 -17.17 8.02 2.78
N SER A 116 -17.21 8.96 1.84
CA SER A 116 -18.45 9.46 1.24
C SER A 116 -18.94 8.63 0.05
N TRP A 117 -18.22 7.57 -0.33
CA TRP A 117 -18.57 6.80 -1.50
C TRP A 117 -19.73 5.84 -1.22
N PRO A 118 -20.68 5.72 -2.16
CA PRO A 118 -21.78 4.78 -2.05
C PRO A 118 -21.27 3.34 -1.99
N GLN A 119 -21.94 2.54 -1.16
CA GLN A 119 -21.64 1.13 -0.89
C GLN A 119 -22.81 0.27 -1.34
N GLY A 120 -22.57 -1.02 -1.57
CA GLY A 120 -23.59 -1.96 -2.05
C GLY A 120 -24.02 -1.73 -3.51
N GLU A 121 -23.21 -1.00 -4.29
CA GLU A 121 -23.44 -0.78 -5.73
C GLU A 121 -23.09 -2.03 -6.54
N ALA A 122 -21.91 -2.61 -6.26
CA ALA A 122 -21.42 -3.84 -6.88
C ALA A 122 -20.23 -4.40 -6.10
N THR A 123 -20.14 -5.72 -5.95
CA THR A 123 -18.92 -6.37 -5.46
C THR A 123 -17.92 -6.47 -6.60
N ASP A 124 -17.06 -5.47 -6.74
CA ASP A 124 -16.11 -5.36 -7.86
C ASP A 124 -14.64 -5.50 -7.43
N LEU A 125 -14.37 -6.55 -6.65
CA LEU A 125 -13.04 -6.83 -6.11
C LEU A 125 -12.00 -6.99 -7.23
N SER A 126 -12.37 -7.68 -8.31
CA SER A 126 -11.45 -7.95 -9.43
C SER A 126 -11.12 -6.68 -10.20
N ALA A 127 -12.08 -5.77 -10.45
CA ALA A 127 -11.74 -4.52 -11.13
C ALA A 127 -10.87 -3.61 -10.27
N TRP A 128 -11.12 -3.54 -8.95
CA TRP A 128 -10.22 -2.81 -8.04
C TRP A 128 -8.79 -3.36 -8.06
N LEU A 129 -8.62 -4.68 -7.96
CA LEU A 129 -7.32 -5.32 -8.01
C LEU A 129 -6.61 -5.08 -9.35
N ASN A 130 -7.33 -5.28 -10.46
CA ASN A 130 -6.77 -5.08 -11.80
C ASN A 130 -6.40 -3.61 -12.04
N GLY A 131 -7.25 -2.66 -11.63
CA GLY A 131 -6.97 -1.23 -11.78
C GLY A 131 -5.76 -0.77 -10.96
N VAL A 132 -5.60 -1.26 -9.72
CA VAL A 132 -4.41 -0.95 -8.91
C VAL A 132 -3.15 -1.57 -9.54
N ALA A 133 -3.23 -2.82 -9.99
CA ALA A 133 -2.09 -3.56 -10.52
C ALA A 133 -1.66 -3.15 -11.94
N ALA A 134 -2.58 -2.71 -12.80
CA ALA A 134 -2.31 -2.35 -14.19
C ALA A 134 -1.29 -1.21 -14.34
N ASP A 135 -1.18 -0.34 -13.34
CA ASP A 135 -0.30 0.83 -13.40
C ASP A 135 1.16 0.55 -13.04
N ALA A 136 1.48 -0.56 -12.36
CA ALA A 136 2.90 -0.96 -12.24
C ALA A 136 3.52 -1.21 -13.62
N ALA A 137 2.73 -1.72 -14.56
CA ALA A 137 3.16 -1.90 -15.95
C ALA A 137 3.27 -0.57 -16.72
N HIS A 138 2.60 0.50 -16.28
CA HIS A 138 2.70 1.84 -16.88
C HIS A 138 3.86 2.65 -16.32
N LEU A 139 4.12 2.60 -15.00
CA LEU A 139 5.28 3.24 -14.36
C LEU A 139 6.62 2.72 -14.91
N ASP A 140 6.74 1.41 -15.16
CA ASP A 140 7.92 0.83 -15.82
C ASP A 140 8.09 1.33 -17.26
N ARG A 141 7.00 1.64 -17.96
CA ARG A 141 7.04 2.09 -19.35
C ARG A 141 7.48 3.55 -19.46
N ASP A 142 6.99 4.41 -18.58
CA ASP A 142 7.36 5.83 -18.56
C ASP A 142 8.81 6.03 -18.10
N ALA A 143 9.32 5.17 -17.20
CA ALA A 143 10.73 5.16 -16.78
C ALA A 143 11.70 4.74 -17.91
N LEU A 144 11.22 3.96 -18.90
CA LEU A 144 11.99 3.58 -20.09
C LEU A 144 11.96 4.64 -21.20
N HIS A 145 11.17 5.70 -21.04
CA HIS A 145 11.01 6.79 -22.01
C HIS A 145 11.60 8.14 -21.54
N GLN A 146 12.32 8.17 -20.41
CA GLN A 146 13.13 9.31 -19.95
C GLN A 146 14.61 9.08 -20.19
#